data_AF-A0A1H9FMT6-F1
#
_entry.id   AF-A0A1H9FMT6-F1
#
_cell.length_a   1.000
_cell.length_b   1.000
_cell.length_c   1.000
_cell.angle_alpha   90.00
_cell.angle_beta   90.00
_cell.angle_gamma   90.00
#
_symmetry.space_group_name_H-M   'P 1'
#
loop_
_entity.id
_entity.type
_entity.pdbx_description
1 polymer ?
#
loop_
_entity_poly.entity_id
_entity_poly.type
_entity_poly.pdbx_seq_one_letter_code
_entity_poly.pdbx_strand_id
1 'polypeptide(L)'
;MDKLKLSDLLAAKFQECLKSGEGFKPVYYPHIPDAKISKAEKNFVKYKDNNETMIMLYDTSLFERGKNGMAFTDKAVYFKDMIGDSRVCRYSDWRRDKDDLGKIFEISEGNAFFLIPFLNNLMNEISIMLEYEVETEGETSVETEAEAVTEELKGALEESEEKSKEEDSDDDDEEDDSNEEESDDEESDDEAKDKSGKRKKGGSGSSLEALLGVADILMDVFEDPT
;
A
#
# COMPACT_ATOMS: atom_id res chain seq x y z
N MET A 1 -0.19 14.61 4.94
CA MET A 1 -0.63 13.39 5.64
C MET A 1 0.42 12.88 6.60
N ASP A 2 0.09 12.99 7.88
CA ASP A 2 0.83 12.30 8.94
C ASP A 2 0.64 10.78 8.81
N LYS A 3 1.73 10.09 8.43
CA LYS A 3 1.74 8.65 8.17
C LYS A 3 1.38 7.84 9.41
N LEU A 4 1.75 8.31 10.61
CA LEU A 4 1.45 7.62 11.85
C LEU A 4 -0.04 7.69 12.17
N LYS A 5 -0.65 8.88 12.03
CA LYS A 5 -2.09 9.05 12.24
C LYS A 5 -2.92 8.19 11.28
N LEU A 6 -2.53 8.12 10.00
CA LEU A 6 -3.22 7.24 9.05
C LEU A 6 -3.03 5.76 9.41
N SER A 7 -1.82 5.37 9.82
CA SER A 7 -1.54 4.01 10.29
C SER A 7 -2.42 3.63 11.49
N ASP A 8 -2.54 4.52 12.47
CA ASP A 8 -3.37 4.33 13.66
C ASP A 8 -4.86 4.22 13.33
N LEU A 9 -5.37 5.08 12.42
CA LEU A 9 -6.74 5.01 11.92
C LEU A 9 -7.01 3.66 11.25
N LEU A 10 -6.12 3.23 10.35
CA LEU A 10 -6.23 1.94 9.67
C LEU A 10 -6.17 0.79 10.69
N ALA A 11 -5.25 0.82 11.64
CA ALA A 11 -5.13 -0.22 12.66
C ALA A 11 -6.39 -0.35 13.51
N ALA A 12 -7.05 0.77 13.83
CA ALA A 12 -8.27 0.80 14.62
C ALA A 12 -9.50 0.30 13.84
N LYS A 13 -9.61 0.65 12.55
CA LYS A 13 -10.86 0.49 11.77
C LYS A 13 -10.85 -0.63 10.76
N PHE A 14 -9.68 -1.01 10.24
CA PHE A 14 -9.60 -1.94 9.12
C PHE A 14 -10.15 -3.32 9.45
N GLN A 15 -10.06 -3.77 10.71
CA GLN A 15 -10.62 -5.05 11.13
C GLN A 15 -12.15 -5.11 10.97
N GLU A 16 -12.87 -3.99 11.08
CA GLU A 16 -14.31 -3.92 10.85
C GLU A 16 -14.66 -4.14 9.36
N CYS A 17 -13.69 -3.96 8.47
CA CYS A 17 -13.85 -4.14 7.04
C CYS A 17 -13.70 -5.61 6.60
N LEU A 18 -13.25 -6.50 7.48
CA LEU A 18 -12.99 -7.90 7.17
C LEU A 18 -14.20 -8.78 7.51
N LYS A 19 -14.45 -9.81 6.70
CA LYS A 19 -15.42 -10.85 7.05
C LYS A 19 -14.86 -11.74 8.18
N SER A 20 -15.73 -12.22 9.07
CA SER A 20 -15.31 -13.07 10.19
C SER A 20 -14.66 -14.38 9.72
N GLY A 21 -13.55 -14.78 10.34
CA GLY A 21 -12.89 -16.08 10.09
C GLY A 21 -11.67 -16.03 9.17
N GLU A 22 -11.20 -14.85 8.78
CA GLU A 22 -10.00 -14.71 7.95
C GLU A 22 -8.72 -14.92 8.76
N GLY A 23 -7.81 -15.75 8.23
CA GLY A 23 -6.51 -16.02 8.86
C GLY A 23 -5.41 -15.01 8.51
N PHE A 24 -5.66 -14.10 7.57
CA PHE A 24 -4.68 -13.12 7.13
C PHE A 24 -4.61 -11.94 8.09
N LYS A 25 -3.41 -11.41 8.31
CA LYS A 25 -3.19 -10.28 9.22
C LYS A 25 -2.65 -9.08 8.45
N PRO A 26 -3.30 -7.91 8.55
CA PRO A 26 -2.72 -6.70 8.01
C PRO A 26 -1.44 -6.34 8.78
N VAL A 27 -0.47 -5.80 8.07
CA VAL A 27 0.75 -5.20 8.63
C VAL A 27 0.72 -3.70 8.37
N TYR A 28 1.22 -2.93 9.34
CA TYR A 28 1.06 -1.49 9.37
C TYR A 28 2.41 -0.79 9.47
N TYR A 29 2.49 0.42 8.94
CA TYR A 29 3.63 1.31 9.07
C TYR A 29 3.88 1.67 10.55
N PRO A 30 5.15 1.77 10.99
CA PRO A 30 6.40 1.63 10.22
C PRO A 30 6.95 0.19 10.16
N HIS A 31 6.15 -0.80 10.55
CA HIS A 31 6.60 -2.19 10.76
C HIS A 31 6.25 -3.14 9.60
N ILE A 32 6.03 -2.61 8.40
CA ILE A 32 5.81 -3.44 7.21
C ILE A 32 7.17 -3.99 6.75
N PRO A 33 7.36 -5.31 6.65
CA PRO A 33 8.62 -5.86 6.19
C PRO A 33 8.94 -5.45 4.74
N ASP A 34 10.17 -5.00 4.48
CA ASP A 34 10.61 -4.56 3.15
C ASP A 34 10.37 -5.62 2.07
N ALA A 35 10.62 -6.89 2.41
CA ALA A 35 10.38 -8.01 1.50
C ALA A 35 8.90 -8.14 1.07
N LYS A 36 7.95 -7.68 1.89
CA LYS A 36 6.52 -7.64 1.52
C LYS A 36 6.21 -6.39 0.70
N ILE A 37 6.80 -5.24 1.04
CA ILE A 37 6.70 -3.99 0.27
C ILE A 37 7.16 -4.23 -1.17
N SER A 38 8.40 -4.68 -1.39
CA SER A 38 8.95 -4.88 -2.73
C SER A 38 8.16 -5.89 -3.56
N LYS A 39 7.56 -6.91 -2.91
CA LYS A 39 6.68 -7.87 -3.60
C LYS A 39 5.36 -7.22 -4.01
N ALA A 40 4.72 -6.47 -3.11
CA ALA A 40 3.48 -5.77 -3.42
C ALA A 40 3.69 -4.76 -4.56
N GLU A 41 4.76 -3.98 -4.52
CA GLU A 41 5.18 -3.05 -5.59
C GLU A 41 5.35 -3.75 -6.94
N LYS A 42 6.08 -4.87 -6.95
CA LYS A 42 6.31 -5.64 -8.17
C LYS A 42 5.02 -6.22 -8.77
N ASN A 43 4.03 -6.56 -7.93
CA ASN A 43 2.87 -7.33 -8.37
C ASN A 43 1.60 -6.49 -8.61
N PHE A 44 1.35 -5.47 -7.80
CA PHE A 44 0.08 -4.74 -7.84
C PHE A 44 0.14 -3.28 -7.40
N VAL A 45 1.11 -2.86 -6.59
CA VAL A 45 1.25 -1.46 -6.20
C VAL A 45 2.11 -0.74 -7.24
N LYS A 46 1.45 -0.25 -8.30
CA LYS A 46 2.10 0.53 -9.35
C LYS A 46 2.00 2.01 -9.01
N TYR A 47 2.98 2.50 -8.26
CA TYR A 47 3.07 3.92 -7.92
C TYR A 47 3.04 4.78 -9.18
N LYS A 48 2.25 5.86 -9.17
CA LYS A 48 2.40 6.91 -10.19
C LYS A 48 3.46 7.92 -9.75
N ASP A 49 3.62 8.10 -8.44
CA ASP A 49 4.58 9.03 -7.86
C ASP A 49 5.62 8.28 -7.03
N ASN A 50 6.91 8.55 -7.23
CA ASN A 50 8.00 7.87 -6.54
C ASN A 50 8.06 8.12 -5.01
N ASN A 51 7.20 9.00 -4.48
CA ASN A 51 7.18 9.40 -3.08
C ASN A 51 5.99 8.81 -2.30
N GLU A 52 5.24 7.87 -2.88
CA GLU A 52 4.17 7.18 -2.16
C GLU A 52 4.75 6.24 -1.10
N THR A 53 4.21 6.29 0.12
CA THR A 53 4.63 5.41 1.22
C THR A 53 3.52 4.43 1.55
N MET A 54 3.88 3.14 1.66
CA MET A 54 2.94 2.12 2.10
C MET A 54 2.64 2.27 3.60
N ILE A 55 1.36 2.44 3.92
CA ILE A 55 0.88 2.63 5.30
C ILE A 55 0.30 1.33 5.86
N MET A 56 -0.35 0.52 5.03
CA MET A 56 -0.85 -0.79 5.42
C MET A 56 -0.79 -1.75 4.24
N LEU A 57 -0.49 -3.02 4.53
CA LEU A 57 -0.60 -4.12 3.58
C LEU A 57 -1.43 -5.25 4.18
N TYR A 58 -2.51 -5.62 3.50
CA TYR A 58 -3.29 -6.82 3.75
C TYR A 58 -3.07 -7.81 2.61
N ASP A 59 -2.17 -8.77 2.83
CA ASP A 59 -1.77 -9.76 1.83
C ASP A 59 -2.66 -11.01 1.93
N THR A 60 -3.44 -11.27 0.88
CA THR A 60 -4.35 -12.44 0.79
C THR A 60 -3.74 -13.60 0.00
N SER A 61 -2.46 -13.51 -0.34
CA SER A 61 -1.76 -14.59 -1.05
C SER A 61 -1.65 -15.82 -0.14
N LEU A 62 -1.95 -17.02 -0.67
CA LEU A 62 -1.90 -18.31 0.05
C LEU A 62 -0.54 -18.66 0.73
N PHE A 63 0.51 -17.87 0.53
CA PHE A 63 1.84 -18.02 1.15
C PHE A 63 2.47 -16.67 1.53
N GLU A 64 1.66 -15.64 1.75
CA GLU A 64 2.12 -14.28 2.10
C GLU A 64 3.22 -13.75 1.15
N ARG A 65 3.04 -14.00 -0.14
CA ARG A 65 3.99 -13.62 -1.20
C ARG A 65 3.73 -12.22 -1.77
N GLY A 66 2.83 -11.44 -1.19
CA GLY A 66 2.51 -10.08 -1.62
C GLY A 66 2.03 -9.99 -3.07
N LYS A 67 1.37 -11.04 -3.58
CA LYS A 67 0.91 -11.10 -4.97
C LYS A 67 -0.48 -10.50 -5.16
N ASN A 68 -1.33 -10.67 -4.16
CA ASN A 68 -2.73 -10.27 -4.14
C ASN A 68 -3.04 -9.62 -2.78
N GLY A 69 -4.15 -8.89 -2.72
CA GLY A 69 -4.64 -8.27 -1.50
C GLY A 69 -4.88 -6.78 -1.67
N MET A 70 -4.76 -6.06 -0.57
CA MET A 70 -5.03 -4.62 -0.51
C MET A 70 -3.88 -3.88 0.16
N ALA A 71 -3.47 -2.76 -0.43
CA ALA A 71 -2.44 -1.90 0.13
C ALA A 71 -2.98 -0.47 0.23
N PHE A 72 -2.82 0.13 1.40
CA PHE A 72 -3.09 1.55 1.62
C PHE A 72 -1.76 2.27 1.62
N THR A 73 -1.72 3.37 0.87
CA THR A 73 -0.60 4.32 0.87
C THR A 73 -1.09 5.65 1.46
N ASP A 74 -0.19 6.61 1.55
CA ASP A 74 -0.52 8.00 1.88
C ASP A 74 -1.29 8.73 0.77
N LYS A 75 -1.42 8.16 -0.43
CA LYS A 75 -2.14 8.80 -1.57
C LYS A 75 -3.30 8.01 -2.15
N ALA A 76 -3.28 6.69 -2.01
CA ALA A 76 -4.19 5.81 -2.72
C ALA A 76 -4.37 4.46 -2.03
N VAL A 77 -5.44 3.77 -2.41
CA VAL A 77 -5.68 2.36 -2.10
C VAL A 77 -5.51 1.54 -3.36
N TYR A 78 -4.74 0.48 -3.25
CA TYR A 78 -4.49 -0.49 -4.31
C TYR A 78 -5.15 -1.82 -3.94
N PHE A 79 -5.84 -2.44 -4.89
CA PHE A 79 -6.45 -3.74 -4.69
C PHE A 79 -6.15 -4.65 -5.88
N LYS A 80 -5.84 -5.91 -5.59
CA LYS A 80 -5.72 -6.95 -6.62
C LYS A 80 -6.30 -8.25 -6.11
N ASP A 81 -7.28 -8.76 -6.85
CA ASP A 81 -7.84 -10.10 -6.65
C ASP A 81 -6.95 -11.19 -7.28
N MET A 82 -7.18 -12.45 -6.93
CA MET A 82 -6.33 -13.58 -7.35
C MET A 82 -6.23 -13.78 -8.87
N ILE A 83 -7.26 -13.35 -9.62
CA ILE A 83 -7.41 -13.60 -11.06
C ILE A 83 -7.37 -12.27 -11.85
N GLY A 84 -7.48 -11.14 -11.15
CA GLY A 84 -7.65 -9.83 -11.76
C GLY A 84 -6.38 -9.01 -11.93
N ASP A 85 -6.50 -7.93 -12.69
CA ASP A 85 -5.52 -6.86 -12.72
C ASP A 85 -5.57 -6.02 -11.45
N SER A 86 -4.48 -5.29 -11.18
CA SER A 86 -4.46 -4.32 -10.09
C SER A 86 -5.39 -3.14 -10.40
N ARG A 87 -6.15 -2.73 -9.39
CA ARG A 87 -7.03 -1.57 -9.38
C ARG A 87 -6.51 -0.56 -8.35
N VAL A 88 -6.73 0.72 -8.62
CA VAL A 88 -6.28 1.81 -7.75
C VAL A 88 -7.37 2.86 -7.61
N CYS A 89 -7.54 3.35 -6.39
CA CYS A 89 -8.40 4.49 -6.07
C CYS A 89 -7.56 5.52 -5.31
N ARG A 90 -7.37 6.71 -5.89
CA ARG A 90 -6.66 7.80 -5.21
C ARG A 90 -7.61 8.51 -4.28
N TYR A 91 -7.10 8.96 -3.13
CA TYR A 91 -7.92 9.72 -2.19
C TYR A 91 -8.39 11.06 -2.80
N SER A 92 -7.59 11.67 -3.68
CA SER A 92 -7.95 12.88 -4.44
C SER A 92 -9.15 12.69 -5.37
N ASP A 93 -9.36 11.46 -5.84
CA ASP A 93 -10.39 11.13 -6.81
C ASP A 93 -11.67 10.61 -6.11
N TRP A 94 -11.59 10.35 -4.81
CA TRP A 94 -12.68 9.81 -4.01
C TRP A 94 -13.71 10.88 -3.68
N ARG A 95 -14.96 10.64 -4.10
CA ARG A 95 -16.11 11.49 -3.79
C ARG A 95 -16.97 10.80 -2.74
N ARG A 96 -16.95 11.38 -1.53
CA ARG A 96 -17.75 10.94 -0.39
C ARG A 96 -19.20 10.71 -0.79
N ASP A 97 -19.73 9.57 -0.36
CA ASP A 97 -21.12 9.11 -0.55
C ASP A 97 -21.57 8.89 -2.00
N LYS A 98 -20.69 9.13 -2.99
CA LYS A 98 -20.98 8.94 -4.42
C LYS A 98 -20.22 7.77 -5.01
N ASP A 99 -18.99 7.59 -4.58
CA ASP A 99 -18.12 6.54 -5.07
C ASP A 99 -18.27 5.26 -4.21
N ASP A 100 -17.92 4.13 -4.81
CA ASP A 100 -18.14 2.80 -4.23
C ASP A 100 -16.94 1.92 -4.58
N LEU A 101 -16.15 1.55 -3.57
CA LEU A 101 -14.97 0.70 -3.75
C LEU A 101 -15.33 -0.67 -4.32
N GLY A 102 -16.50 -1.23 -4.00
CA GLY A 102 -16.93 -2.50 -4.57
C GLY A 102 -17.00 -2.44 -6.09
N LYS A 103 -17.45 -1.31 -6.64
CA LYS A 103 -17.50 -1.07 -8.10
C LYS A 103 -16.14 -0.73 -8.68
N ILE A 104 -15.39 0.18 -8.03
CA ILE A 104 -14.07 0.62 -8.51
C ILE A 104 -13.07 -0.55 -8.55
N PHE A 105 -13.12 -1.40 -7.55
CA PHE A 105 -12.24 -2.57 -7.42
C PHE A 105 -12.84 -3.85 -7.99
N GLU A 106 -14.06 -3.78 -8.54
CA GLU A 106 -14.80 -4.93 -9.08
C GLU A 106 -14.87 -6.10 -8.07
N ILE A 107 -14.98 -5.77 -6.78
CA ILE A 107 -15.09 -6.76 -5.71
C ILE A 107 -16.51 -7.34 -5.77
N SER A 108 -16.60 -8.61 -6.15
CA SER A 108 -17.88 -9.32 -6.18
C SER A 108 -18.55 -9.33 -4.79
N GLU A 109 -19.88 -9.33 -4.75
CA GLU A 109 -20.64 -9.43 -3.48
C GLU A 109 -20.31 -10.72 -2.71
N GLY A 110 -19.90 -11.77 -3.44
CA GLY A 110 -19.43 -13.04 -2.90
C GLY A 110 -17.96 -13.05 -2.48
N ASN A 111 -17.23 -11.93 -2.55
CA ASN A 111 -15.83 -11.86 -2.13
C ASN A 111 -15.68 -12.34 -0.68
N ALA A 112 -14.70 -13.20 -0.43
CA ALA A 112 -14.54 -13.83 0.88
C ALA A 112 -13.98 -12.88 1.95
N PHE A 113 -13.33 -11.79 1.54
CA PHE A 113 -12.45 -11.01 2.40
C PHE A 113 -13.11 -9.76 2.97
N PHE A 114 -13.83 -9.00 2.15
CA PHE A 114 -14.21 -7.63 2.52
C PHE A 114 -15.72 -7.41 2.67
N LEU A 115 -16.06 -6.58 3.64
CA LEU A 115 -17.36 -5.95 3.79
C LEU A 115 -17.32 -4.56 3.14
N ILE A 116 -17.82 -4.47 1.89
CA ILE A 116 -17.77 -3.24 1.08
C ILE A 116 -18.33 -1.99 1.79
N PRO A 117 -19.45 -2.04 2.53
CA PRO A 117 -19.95 -0.84 3.21
C PRO A 117 -18.96 -0.26 4.23
N PHE A 118 -18.23 -1.11 4.95
CA PHE A 118 -17.24 -0.68 5.93
C PHE A 118 -15.98 -0.13 5.26
N LEU A 119 -15.57 -0.72 4.13
CA LEU A 119 -14.48 -0.16 3.31
C LEU A 119 -14.82 1.23 2.77
N ASN A 120 -16.04 1.43 2.28
CA ASN A 120 -16.49 2.75 1.81
C ASN A 120 -16.52 3.77 2.96
N ASN A 121 -16.97 3.37 4.15
CA ASN A 121 -16.92 4.24 5.33
C ASN A 121 -15.48 4.59 5.74
N LEU A 122 -14.57 3.62 5.73
CA LEU A 122 -13.15 3.86 5.99
C LEU A 122 -12.54 4.85 4.99
N MET A 123 -12.87 4.73 3.70
CA MET A 123 -12.44 5.72 2.69
C MET A 123 -12.97 7.12 2.95
N ASN A 124 -14.23 7.24 3.39
CA ASN A 124 -14.80 8.52 3.79
C ASN A 124 -14.05 9.13 4.98
N GLU A 125 -13.74 8.35 6.01
CA GLU A 125 -12.97 8.80 7.18
C GLU A 125 -11.55 9.26 6.78
N ILE A 126 -10.86 8.50 5.93
CA ILE A 126 -9.54 8.88 5.39
C ILE A 126 -9.62 10.18 4.58
N SER A 127 -10.63 10.32 3.72
CA SER A 127 -10.84 11.53 2.92
C SER A 127 -11.07 12.76 3.78
N ILE A 128 -11.84 12.64 4.87
CA ILE A 128 -12.07 13.73 5.82
C ILE A 128 -10.75 14.11 6.50
N MET A 129 -9.99 13.13 6.97
CA MET A 129 -8.69 13.36 7.61
C MET A 129 -7.73 14.13 6.69
N LEU A 130 -7.74 13.84 5.40
CA LEU A 130 -6.91 14.53 4.39
C LEU A 130 -7.33 15.99 4.15
N GLU A 131 -8.62 16.29 4.17
CA GLU A 131 -9.12 17.66 3.98
C GLU A 131 -8.71 18.57 5.15
N TYR A 132 -8.83 18.09 6.39
CA TYR A 132 -8.50 18.87 7.59
C TYR A 132 -7.03 19.30 7.67
N GLU A 133 -6.10 18.49 7.16
CA GLU A 133 -4.67 18.86 7.19
C GLU A 133 -4.37 20.04 6.25
N VAL A 134 -5.07 20.15 5.12
CA VAL A 134 -4.88 21.25 4.15
C VAL A 134 -5.34 22.59 4.72
N GLU A 135 -6.38 22.59 5.54
CA GLU A 135 -6.90 23.82 6.16
C GLU A 135 -5.97 24.35 7.26
N THR A 136 -5.33 23.45 8.01
CA THR A 136 -4.44 23.86 9.13
C THR A 136 -3.09 24.43 8.69
N GLU A 137 -2.61 24.10 7.48
CA GLU A 137 -1.39 24.69 6.93
C GLU A 137 -1.63 26.09 6.31
N GLY A 138 -2.90 26.49 6.13
CA GLY A 138 -3.29 27.79 5.57
C GLY A 138 -3.39 28.95 6.58
N GLU A 139 -3.37 28.69 7.89
CA GLU A 139 -3.64 29.71 8.91
C GLU A 139 -2.40 30.14 9.74
N THR A 140 -1.19 29.66 9.43
CA THR A 140 0.04 30.00 10.18
C THR A 140 0.96 31.01 9.49
N SER A 141 0.43 31.88 8.62
CA SER A 141 1.25 32.91 7.95
C SER A 141 0.65 34.32 7.87
N VAL A 142 -0.17 34.75 8.84
CA VAL A 142 -0.56 36.18 8.95
C VAL A 142 -0.74 36.61 10.41
N GLU A 143 0.33 36.62 11.19
CA GLU A 143 0.39 37.48 12.39
C GLU A 143 1.86 37.67 12.80
N THR A 144 2.56 38.59 12.14
CA THR A 144 3.74 39.34 12.65
C THR A 144 4.18 40.40 11.64
N GLU A 145 3.25 41.21 11.13
CA GLU A 145 3.61 42.47 10.43
C GLU A 145 2.69 43.60 10.91
N ALA A 146 2.75 43.86 12.21
CA ALA A 146 2.34 45.14 12.77
C ALA A 146 3.43 45.56 13.76
N GLU A 147 3.96 46.76 13.57
CA GLU A 147 5.04 47.41 14.33
C GLU A 147 6.49 47.02 13.99
N ALA A 148 6.97 47.42 12.82
CA ALA A 148 8.38 47.82 12.68
C ALA A 148 8.53 48.97 11.66
N VAL A 149 8.30 50.18 12.17
CA VAL A 149 9.14 51.37 11.94
C VAL A 149 9.41 51.76 10.48
N THR A 150 8.63 52.75 10.06
CA THR A 150 9.06 53.85 9.20
C THR A 150 10.29 54.55 9.79
N GLU A 151 11.49 54.30 9.27
CA GLU A 151 12.57 55.30 9.12
C GLU A 151 13.75 54.68 8.35
N GLU A 152 14.51 55.53 7.66
CA GLU A 152 15.80 55.24 7.00
C GLU A 152 15.80 54.63 5.58
N LEU A 153 15.01 55.27 4.70
CA LEU A 153 15.52 55.63 3.37
C LEU A 153 16.60 56.73 3.51
N LYS A 154 17.84 56.37 3.81
CA LYS A 154 19.04 57.21 3.53
C LYS A 154 20.34 56.45 3.81
N GLY A 155 21.10 56.17 2.76
CA GLY A 155 22.46 55.64 2.92
C GLY A 155 22.98 54.92 1.70
N ALA A 156 22.92 55.57 0.54
CA ALA A 156 23.67 55.13 -0.62
C ALA A 156 25.16 55.43 -0.44
N LEU A 157 25.99 54.53 -0.99
CA LEU A 157 27.32 54.79 -1.58
C LEU A 157 28.49 55.05 -0.60
N GLU A 158 29.45 54.12 -0.53
CA GLU A 158 30.85 54.29 -1.00
C GLU A 158 31.77 53.17 -0.49
N GLU A 159 32.65 52.71 -1.39
CA GLU A 159 33.97 52.10 -1.16
C GLU A 159 34.06 50.77 -0.38
N SER A 160 34.90 49.78 -0.70
CA SER A 160 36.13 49.76 -1.51
C SER A 160 36.53 48.31 -1.80
N GLU A 161 37.39 48.19 -2.82
CA GLU A 161 38.09 47.02 -3.30
C GLU A 161 38.97 46.29 -2.26
N GLU A 162 39.49 45.14 -2.74
CA GLU A 162 40.79 44.53 -2.42
C GLU A 162 40.86 43.29 -1.48
N LYS A 163 40.99 42.13 -2.15
CA LYS A 163 42.22 41.31 -2.25
C LYS A 163 42.38 40.05 -1.37
N SER A 164 42.59 38.95 -2.10
CA SER A 164 43.54 37.82 -1.91
C SER A 164 43.41 36.85 -0.73
N LYS A 165 43.29 35.56 -1.08
CA LYS A 165 44.27 34.46 -0.89
C LYS A 165 43.54 33.12 -1.16
N GLU A 166 43.85 32.31 -2.17
CA GLU A 166 45.02 31.40 -2.33
C GLU A 166 45.35 30.62 -1.06
N GLU A 167 44.91 29.34 -0.99
CA GLU A 167 45.58 28.11 -0.50
C GLU A 167 44.75 26.94 -1.10
N ASP A 168 45.15 26.22 -2.16
CA ASP A 168 46.17 25.17 -2.26
C ASP A 168 46.21 24.22 -1.06
N SER A 169 45.65 23.02 -1.23
CA SER A 169 46.24 21.79 -0.69
C SER A 169 45.89 20.61 -1.58
N ASP A 170 46.96 20.06 -2.14
CA ASP A 170 47.10 18.80 -2.85
C ASP A 170 46.90 17.59 -1.93
N ASP A 171 46.89 16.42 -2.59
CA ASP A 171 47.35 15.11 -2.14
C ASP A 171 46.47 14.28 -1.18
N ASP A 172 45.97 13.15 -1.72
CA ASP A 172 46.45 11.78 -1.43
C ASP A 172 45.44 10.81 -2.08
N ASP A 173 45.79 10.16 -3.20
CA ASP A 173 46.42 8.83 -3.25
C ASP A 173 45.68 7.79 -2.36
N GLU A 174 44.99 6.84 -2.98
CA GLU A 174 45.55 5.50 -3.25
C GLU A 174 44.52 4.59 -3.92
N GLU A 175 45.06 3.79 -4.84
CA GLU A 175 44.44 2.64 -5.48
C GLU A 175 44.14 1.54 -4.44
N ASP A 176 43.08 0.74 -4.63
CA ASP A 176 43.24 -0.69 -4.36
C ASP A 176 42.19 -1.58 -5.05
N ASP A 177 42.76 -2.51 -5.81
CA ASP A 177 42.41 -3.89 -6.13
C ASP A 177 40.95 -4.36 -6.32
N SER A 178 40.74 -4.79 -7.57
CA SER A 178 40.22 -6.10 -7.98
C SER A 178 39.65 -7.03 -6.91
N ASN A 179 38.43 -7.49 -7.14
CA ASN A 179 38.15 -8.92 -6.95
C ASN A 179 37.24 -9.43 -8.08
N GLU A 180 37.88 -10.06 -9.06
CA GLU A 180 37.28 -11.06 -9.93
C GLU A 180 36.98 -12.29 -9.07
N GLU A 181 35.72 -12.70 -8.95
CA GLU A 181 35.40 -14.12 -8.78
C GLU A 181 34.34 -14.51 -9.79
N GLU A 182 34.84 -15.03 -10.91
CA GLU A 182 34.14 -16.01 -11.71
C GLU A 182 33.93 -17.26 -10.85
N SER A 183 32.72 -17.79 -10.84
CA SER A 183 32.53 -19.23 -10.69
C SER A 183 31.53 -19.71 -11.72
N ASP A 184 32.09 -20.46 -12.66
CA ASP A 184 31.48 -21.51 -13.46
C ASP A 184 30.78 -22.56 -12.58
N ASP A 185 30.18 -23.55 -13.25
CA ASP A 185 29.70 -24.85 -12.72
C ASP A 185 28.20 -24.86 -12.28
N GLU A 186 27.28 -25.67 -12.82
CA GLU A 186 27.37 -26.80 -13.76
C GLU A 186 26.09 -26.90 -14.60
N GLU A 187 26.27 -27.26 -15.87
CA GLU A 187 25.28 -27.99 -16.64
C GLU A 187 24.98 -29.34 -15.96
N SER A 188 23.70 -29.67 -15.83
CA SER A 188 23.29 -31.07 -15.86
C SER A 188 22.03 -31.20 -16.71
N ASP A 189 22.26 -31.53 -17.98
CA ASP A 189 21.39 -32.42 -18.73
C ASP A 189 21.16 -33.69 -17.91
N ASP A 190 19.91 -34.11 -17.71
CA ASP A 190 19.54 -35.48 -18.10
C ASP A 190 18.05 -35.82 -17.97
N GLU A 191 17.66 -36.64 -18.94
CA GLU A 191 16.53 -37.58 -18.95
C GLU A 191 15.09 -37.08 -19.02
N ALA A 192 14.69 -36.88 -20.28
CA ALA A 192 13.42 -37.38 -20.78
C ALA A 192 13.20 -38.87 -20.42
N LYS A 193 12.12 -39.17 -19.69
CA LYS A 193 11.46 -40.49 -19.75
C LYS A 193 9.96 -40.34 -20.02
N ASP A 194 9.69 -40.49 -21.32
CA ASP A 194 8.51 -41.08 -21.92
C ASP A 194 7.89 -42.20 -21.04
N LYS A 195 6.65 -41.99 -20.61
CA LYS A 195 5.68 -43.08 -20.43
C LYS A 195 4.31 -42.65 -20.95
N SER A 196 4.12 -42.94 -22.23
CA SER A 196 2.85 -43.35 -22.82
C SER A 196 1.90 -44.06 -21.81
N GLY A 197 0.82 -43.37 -21.46
CA GLY A 197 -0.26 -43.86 -20.60
C GLY A 197 -1.61 -43.73 -21.29
N LYS A 198 -1.92 -44.72 -22.11
CA LYS A 198 -3.11 -44.86 -22.96
C LYS A 198 -4.39 -45.09 -22.13
N ARG A 199 -5.45 -44.35 -22.48
CA ARG A 199 -6.92 -44.59 -22.25
C ARG A 199 -7.53 -44.24 -20.88
N LYS A 200 -8.52 -43.32 -20.92
CA LYS A 200 -9.95 -43.67 -20.89
C LYS A 200 -10.83 -42.48 -21.30
N LYS A 201 -11.70 -42.72 -22.30
CA LYS A 201 -12.93 -41.96 -22.51
C LYS A 201 -13.88 -42.25 -21.34
N GLY A 202 -14.63 -41.25 -20.91
CA GLY A 202 -15.89 -41.43 -20.20
C GLY A 202 -16.11 -40.42 -19.09
N GLY A 203 -17.23 -39.71 -19.15
CA GLY A 203 -17.82 -39.06 -17.97
C GLY A 203 -18.03 -37.57 -18.10
N SER A 204 -18.98 -37.17 -18.93
CA SER A 204 -19.83 -36.02 -18.61
C SER A 204 -20.48 -36.26 -17.24
N GLY A 205 -20.19 -35.43 -16.26
CA GLY A 205 -20.75 -35.56 -14.92
C GLY A 205 -20.46 -34.31 -14.10
N SER A 206 -21.44 -33.42 -14.08
CA SER A 206 -21.62 -32.34 -13.12
C SER A 206 -21.09 -32.67 -11.72
N SER A 207 -20.10 -31.91 -11.24
CA SER A 207 -19.68 -31.90 -9.85
C SER A 207 -19.65 -30.46 -9.35
N LEU A 208 -20.86 -29.90 -9.19
CA LEU A 208 -21.11 -28.66 -8.44
C LEU A 208 -21.90 -28.95 -7.13
N GLU A 209 -22.08 -30.21 -6.76
CA GLU A 209 -22.85 -30.62 -5.57
C GLU A 209 -21.98 -31.27 -4.48
N ALA A 210 -20.84 -30.67 -4.15
CA ALA A 210 -20.01 -31.12 -3.02
C ALA A 210 -19.66 -30.00 -2.01
N LEU A 211 -20.33 -28.84 -2.07
CA LEU A 211 -20.12 -27.72 -1.13
C LEU A 211 -21.41 -27.18 -0.50
N LEU A 212 -22.47 -27.99 -0.44
CA LEU A 212 -23.77 -27.62 0.15
C LEU A 212 -24.16 -28.51 1.34
N GLY A 213 -23.17 -28.98 2.11
CA GLY A 213 -23.36 -29.96 3.17
C GLY A 213 -22.77 -29.59 4.53
N VAL A 214 -22.95 -28.36 5.03
CA VAL A 214 -22.70 -28.04 6.46
C VAL A 214 -23.56 -26.87 7.01
N ALA A 215 -24.76 -26.63 6.49
CA ALA A 215 -25.61 -25.51 6.92
C ALA A 215 -26.84 -25.93 7.75
N ASP A 216 -26.71 -26.95 8.62
CA ASP A 216 -27.87 -27.50 9.35
C ASP A 216 -27.58 -27.85 10.82
N ILE A 217 -26.74 -27.08 11.51
CA ILE A 217 -26.61 -27.13 12.96
C ILE A 217 -26.40 -25.71 13.49
N LEU A 218 -27.48 -25.00 13.81
CA LEU A 218 -27.62 -23.97 14.86
C LEU A 218 -28.93 -23.19 14.66
N MET A 219 -30.07 -23.85 14.82
CA MET A 219 -31.31 -23.22 15.24
C MET A 219 -31.87 -24.04 16.38
N ASP A 220 -31.58 -23.62 17.60
CA ASP A 220 -32.36 -23.89 18.82
C ASP A 220 -31.54 -23.41 20.02
N VAL A 221 -31.63 -22.12 20.37
CA VAL A 221 -31.64 -21.60 21.76
C VAL A 221 -32.02 -20.11 21.66
N PHE A 222 -33.31 -19.81 21.63
CA PHE A 222 -33.86 -18.56 22.15
C PHE A 222 -35.28 -18.88 22.65
N GLU A 223 -35.34 -19.33 23.90
CA GLU A 223 -36.58 -19.32 24.68
C GLU A 223 -36.87 -17.90 25.18
N ASP A 224 -38.14 -17.52 25.07
CA ASP A 224 -38.73 -16.23 25.42
C ASP A 224 -38.48 -15.78 26.87
N PRO A 225 -38.38 -14.47 27.14
CA PRO A 225 -38.73 -13.91 28.43
C PRO A 225 -40.14 -13.29 28.37
N THR A 226 -41.07 -13.89 29.12
CA THR A 226 -42.28 -13.22 29.65
C THR A 226 -41.94 -12.28 30.79
#